data_AF-A0A8B6BPS5-F1
#
_entry.id   AF-A0A8B6BPS5-F1
#
_cell.length_a   1.000
_cell.length_b   1.000
_cell.length_c   1.000
_cell.angle_alpha   90.00
_cell.angle_beta   90.00
_cell.angle_gamma   90.00
#
_symmetry.space_group_name_H-M   'P 1'
#
loop_
_entity.id
_entity.type
_entity.pdbx_description
1 polymer ?
#
loop_
_entity_poly.entity_id
_entity_poly.type
_entity_poly.pdbx_seq_one_letter_code
_entity_poly.pdbx_strand_id
1 'polypeptide(L)'
;MKREMGKNPNHTGMKGFIENLTPPLKDFLSKCGNRYVEFDNTLEGASAESQVQRLLDIVDNMVRENGGLHYTNQNYENAEKELQRQALEIKKKNDRERIENEEKMKKEIDDNLKKQYEHTQQQLEQELQRAREQQKKNDVVTQVSNFGRKVFGW
;
A
#
# COMPACT_ATOMS: atom_id res chain seq x y z
N MET A 1 33.35 1.26 -43.15
CA MET A 1 33.04 0.42 -44.32
C MET A 1 31.55 0.10 -44.29
N LYS A 2 30.72 0.94 -44.93
CA LYS A 2 29.27 0.71 -45.01
C LYS A 2 29.07 -0.43 -46.03
N ARG A 3 28.66 -1.61 -45.57
CA ARG A 3 28.23 -2.66 -46.49
C ARG A 3 26.85 -2.26 -47.00
N GLU A 4 26.80 -1.74 -48.22
CA GLU A 4 25.56 -1.69 -48.96
C GLU A 4 25.10 -3.13 -49.17
N MET A 5 24.05 -3.53 -48.45
CA MET A 5 23.36 -4.79 -48.69
C MET A 5 22.65 -4.64 -50.03
N GLY A 6 23.35 -5.06 -51.10
CA GLY A 6 22.82 -5.12 -52.45
C GLY A 6 21.47 -5.83 -52.45
N LYS A 7 20.47 -5.17 -53.04
CA LYS A 7 19.13 -5.73 -53.25
C LYS A 7 19.28 -7.03 -54.03
N ASN A 8 19.03 -8.16 -53.36
CA ASN A 8 18.96 -9.46 -54.00
C ASN A 8 17.71 -9.50 -54.91
N PRO A 9 17.85 -9.81 -56.22
CA PRO A 9 16.77 -9.76 -57.20
C PRO A 9 15.66 -10.81 -57.00
N ASN A 10 15.75 -11.70 -55.99
CA ASN A 10 14.69 -12.67 -55.63
C ASN A 10 13.86 -12.28 -54.39
N HIS A 11 13.80 -10.99 -54.04
CA HIS A 11 13.03 -10.50 -52.87
C HIS A 11 11.51 -10.52 -53.12
N THR A 12 10.95 -11.71 -53.28
CA THR A 12 9.59 -11.99 -52.85
C THR A 12 9.56 -11.66 -51.35
N GLY A 13 8.72 -10.73 -50.89
CA GLY A 13 8.72 -10.25 -49.48
C GLY A 13 8.59 -11.36 -48.44
N MET A 14 8.50 -11.03 -47.14
CA MET A 14 8.47 -12.02 -46.04
C MET A 14 7.59 -13.28 -46.30
N LYS A 15 6.44 -13.12 -46.98
CA LYS A 15 5.61 -14.25 -47.45
C LYS A 15 6.37 -15.25 -48.34
N GLY A 16 7.09 -14.77 -49.35
CA GLY A 16 7.89 -15.63 -50.22
C GLY A 16 9.14 -16.17 -49.53
N PHE A 17 9.69 -15.48 -48.53
CA PHE A 17 10.71 -16.08 -47.66
C PHE A 17 10.13 -17.31 -46.93
N ILE A 18 8.92 -17.18 -46.36
CA ILE A 18 8.22 -18.27 -45.67
C ILE A 18 7.88 -19.44 -46.60
N GLU A 19 7.42 -19.14 -47.82
CA GLU A 19 7.13 -20.16 -48.84
C GLU A 19 8.38 -20.97 -49.25
N ASN A 20 9.57 -20.41 -49.08
CA ASN A 20 10.85 -21.07 -49.39
C ASN A 20 11.51 -21.74 -48.17
N LEU A 21 10.88 -21.73 -47.00
CA LEU A 21 11.42 -22.39 -45.80
C LEU A 21 11.43 -23.91 -45.91
N THR A 22 12.34 -24.53 -45.16
CA THR A 22 12.41 -25.98 -45.03
C THR A 22 11.14 -26.53 -44.38
N PRO A 23 10.73 -27.78 -44.68
CA PRO A 23 9.52 -28.38 -44.12
C PRO A 23 9.45 -28.33 -42.57
N PRO A 24 10.52 -28.61 -41.80
CA PRO A 24 10.46 -28.52 -40.34
C PRO A 24 10.13 -27.12 -39.83
N LEU A 25 10.65 -26.07 -40.49
CA LEU A 25 10.41 -24.70 -40.07
C LEU A 25 9.00 -24.23 -40.46
N LYS A 26 8.47 -24.70 -41.59
CA LYS A 26 7.06 -24.49 -41.95
C LYS A 26 6.11 -25.17 -40.96
N ASP A 27 6.41 -26.40 -40.55
CA ASP A 27 5.65 -27.12 -39.53
C ASP A 27 5.66 -26.35 -38.20
N PHE A 28 6.83 -25.86 -37.77
CA PHE A 28 6.95 -25.03 -36.58
C PHE A 28 6.11 -23.74 -36.66
N LEU A 29 6.18 -23.01 -37.78
CA LEU A 29 5.36 -21.80 -37.98
C LEU A 29 3.86 -22.12 -37.94
N SER A 30 3.45 -23.27 -38.48
CA SER A 30 2.04 -23.69 -38.43
C SER A 30 1.56 -23.92 -37.00
N LYS A 31 2.39 -24.50 -36.13
CA LYS A 31 2.10 -24.65 -34.69
C LYS A 31 2.00 -23.31 -33.97
N CYS A 32 2.69 -22.29 -34.47
CA CYS A 32 2.58 -20.92 -34.00
C CYS A 32 1.38 -20.15 -34.57
N GLY A 33 0.50 -20.80 -35.35
CA GLY A 33 -0.65 -20.15 -36.00
C GLY A 33 -0.25 -19.22 -37.14
N ASN A 34 0.91 -19.46 -37.76
CA ASN A 34 1.51 -18.60 -38.79
C ASN A 34 1.68 -17.13 -38.34
N ARG A 35 1.84 -16.89 -37.04
CA ARG A 35 2.14 -15.57 -36.47
C ARG A 35 3.64 -15.32 -36.56
N TYR A 36 4.04 -14.27 -37.28
CA TYR A 36 5.44 -13.83 -37.42
C TYR A 36 5.49 -12.31 -37.66
N VAL A 37 6.63 -11.69 -37.31
CA VAL A 37 6.91 -10.29 -37.62
C VAL A 37 8.36 -10.15 -38.10
N GLU A 38 8.57 -9.32 -39.11
CA GLU A 38 9.91 -8.90 -39.54
C GLU A 38 10.35 -7.70 -38.71
N PHE A 39 11.55 -7.78 -38.14
CA PHE A 39 12.14 -6.71 -37.34
C PHE A 39 13.51 -6.33 -37.88
N ASP A 40 13.71 -5.05 -38.15
CA ASP A 40 15.00 -4.48 -38.52
C ASP A 40 15.47 -3.58 -37.37
N ASN A 41 16.36 -4.13 -36.55
CA ASN A 41 16.91 -3.47 -35.36
C ASN A 41 17.84 -2.30 -35.68
N THR A 42 18.01 -1.93 -36.95
CA THR A 42 18.80 -0.75 -37.38
C THR A 42 17.93 0.46 -37.70
N LEU A 43 16.61 0.28 -37.77
CA LEU A 43 15.67 1.38 -38.01
C LEU A 43 15.46 2.20 -36.73
N GLU A 44 15.19 3.49 -36.92
CA GLU A 44 14.90 4.44 -35.85
C GLU A 44 13.63 5.25 -36.18
N GLY A 45 13.07 5.93 -35.18
CA GLY A 45 11.91 6.80 -35.32
C GLY A 45 10.66 6.06 -35.83
N ALA A 46 9.87 6.74 -36.66
CA ALA A 46 8.56 6.25 -37.13
C ALA A 46 8.61 4.87 -37.81
N SER A 47 9.73 4.51 -38.45
CA SER A 47 9.91 3.21 -39.11
C SER A 47 10.07 2.08 -38.09
N ALA A 48 10.79 2.33 -36.99
CA ALA A 48 10.90 1.38 -35.88
C ALA A 48 9.58 1.27 -35.12
N GLU A 49 8.92 2.40 -34.85
CA GLU A 49 7.60 2.44 -34.22
C GLU A 49 6.55 1.63 -35.02
N SER A 50 6.58 1.74 -36.34
CA SER A 50 5.69 0.95 -37.21
C SER A 50 5.93 -0.56 -37.12
N GLN A 51 7.17 -1.01 -36.87
CA GLN A 51 7.48 -2.42 -36.63
C GLN A 51 6.98 -2.88 -35.25
N VAL A 52 7.16 -2.05 -34.22
CA VAL A 52 6.64 -2.29 -32.88
C VAL A 52 5.11 -2.41 -32.91
N GLN A 53 4.42 -1.51 -33.62
CA GLN A 53 2.96 -1.55 -33.70
C GLN A 53 2.47 -2.87 -34.30
N ARG A 54 3.09 -3.36 -35.39
CA ARG A 54 2.72 -4.65 -35.98
C ARG A 54 2.91 -5.82 -35.02
N LEU A 55 3.96 -5.79 -34.19
CA LEU A 55 4.17 -6.81 -33.16
C LEU A 55 3.05 -6.77 -32.11
N LEU A 56 2.70 -5.58 -31.62
CA LEU A 56 1.63 -5.40 -30.64
C LEU A 56 0.28 -5.85 -31.19
N ASP A 57 -0.04 -5.54 -32.45
CA ASP A 57 -1.27 -6.00 -33.09
C ASP A 57 -1.37 -7.54 -33.11
N ILE A 58 -0.26 -8.24 -33.36
CA ILE A 58 -0.20 -9.71 -33.30
C ILE A 58 -0.44 -10.22 -31.88
N VAL A 59 0.19 -9.59 -30.87
CA VAL A 59 0.04 -9.95 -29.46
C VAL A 59 -1.41 -9.73 -29.00
N ASP A 60 -2.00 -8.58 -29.31
CA ASP A 60 -3.37 -8.24 -28.92
C ASP A 60 -4.38 -9.18 -29.57
N ASN A 61 -4.19 -9.51 -30.85
CA ASN A 61 -5.02 -10.49 -31.53
C ASN A 61 -4.88 -11.87 -30.88
N MET A 62 -3.66 -12.31 -30.56
CA MET A 62 -3.42 -13.57 -29.85
C MET A 62 -4.12 -13.61 -28.49
N VAL A 63 -4.01 -12.54 -27.69
CA VAL A 63 -4.62 -12.47 -26.37
C VAL A 63 -6.14 -12.51 -26.51
N ARG A 64 -6.72 -11.78 -27.47
CA ARG A 64 -8.15 -11.78 -27.74
C ARG A 64 -8.67 -13.16 -28.18
N GLU A 65 -7.95 -13.84 -29.07
CA GLU A 65 -8.27 -15.20 -29.50
C GLU A 65 -8.19 -16.22 -28.35
N ASN A 66 -7.28 -15.99 -27.40
CA ASN A 66 -7.15 -16.78 -26.17
C ASN A 66 -8.15 -16.37 -25.07
N GLY A 67 -9.20 -15.60 -25.40
CA GLY A 67 -10.24 -15.19 -24.45
C GLY A 67 -9.79 -14.14 -23.44
N GLY A 68 -8.72 -13.39 -23.74
CA GLY A 68 -8.13 -12.40 -22.83
C GLY A 68 -7.26 -13.00 -21.73
N LEU A 69 -7.00 -14.31 -21.77
CA LEU A 69 -6.23 -15.01 -20.76
C LEU A 69 -4.73 -15.05 -21.13
N HIS A 70 -3.90 -15.10 -20.09
CA HIS A 70 -2.47 -15.34 -20.23
C HIS A 70 -2.19 -16.85 -20.20
N TYR A 71 -1.04 -17.24 -20.74
CA TYR A 71 -0.57 -18.61 -20.59
C TYR A 71 -0.32 -18.92 -19.11
N THR A 72 -0.86 -20.05 -18.64
CA THR A 72 -0.66 -20.54 -17.29
C THR A 72 -0.38 -22.04 -17.29
N ASN A 73 0.18 -22.53 -16.19
CA ASN A 73 0.38 -23.94 -15.89
C ASN A 73 0.45 -24.14 -14.37
N GLN A 74 0.64 -25.39 -13.94
CA GLN A 74 0.70 -25.74 -12.52
C GLN A 74 1.73 -24.93 -11.73
N ASN A 75 2.88 -24.60 -12.32
CA ASN A 75 3.91 -23.84 -11.63
C ASN A 75 3.48 -22.38 -11.42
N TYR A 76 2.88 -21.75 -12.42
CA TYR A 76 2.34 -20.39 -12.29
C TYR A 76 1.20 -20.33 -11.28
N GLU A 77 0.27 -21.29 -11.32
CA GLU A 77 -0.82 -21.36 -10.34
C GLU A 77 -0.33 -21.56 -8.91
N ASN A 78 0.70 -22.40 -8.72
CA ASN A 78 1.29 -22.63 -7.41
C ASN A 78 2.01 -21.37 -6.88
N ALA A 79 2.73 -20.67 -7.75
CA ALA A 79 3.39 -19.41 -7.39
C ALA A 79 2.37 -18.35 -6.96
N GLU A 80 1.27 -18.19 -7.72
CA GLU A 80 0.19 -17.26 -7.40
C GLU A 80 -0.47 -17.60 -6.04
N LYS A 81 -0.76 -18.89 -5.79
CA LYS A 81 -1.32 -19.35 -4.51
C LYS A 81 -0.40 -19.04 -3.33
N GLU A 82 0.91 -19.23 -3.51
CA GLU A 82 1.89 -18.96 -2.44
C GLU A 82 2.00 -17.45 -2.17
N LEU A 83 2.00 -16.61 -3.20
CA LEU A 83 1.97 -15.15 -3.04
C LEU A 83 0.72 -14.69 -2.29
N GLN A 84 -0.45 -15.22 -2.66
CA GLN A 84 -1.72 -14.92 -1.97
C GLN A 84 -1.71 -15.37 -0.51
N ARG A 85 -1.15 -16.56 -0.22
CA ARG A 85 -0.99 -17.07 1.14
C ARG A 85 -0.11 -16.15 1.98
N GLN A 86 1.04 -15.74 1.45
CA GLN A 86 1.96 -14.82 2.15
C GLN A 86 1.31 -13.46 2.41
N ALA A 87 0.61 -12.89 1.42
CA ALA A 87 -0.11 -11.62 1.58
C ALA A 87 -1.18 -11.71 2.68
N LEU A 88 -1.92 -12.83 2.74
CA LEU A 88 -2.93 -13.04 3.78
C LEU A 88 -2.30 -13.17 5.17
N GLU A 89 -1.18 -13.88 5.29
CA GLU A 89 -0.49 -14.02 6.58
C GLU A 89 0.09 -12.70 7.09
N ILE A 90 0.65 -11.88 6.19
CA ILE A 90 1.09 -10.51 6.53
C ILE A 90 -0.09 -9.69 7.02
N LYS A 91 -1.22 -9.71 6.30
CA LYS A 91 -2.43 -8.97 6.69
C LYS A 91 -2.92 -9.39 8.07
N LYS A 92 -3.06 -10.69 8.32
CA LYS A 92 -3.48 -11.21 9.64
C LYS A 92 -2.52 -10.81 10.76
N LYS A 93 -1.21 -10.82 10.51
CA LYS A 93 -0.22 -10.40 11.49
C LYS A 93 -0.39 -8.92 11.84
N ASN A 94 -0.50 -8.06 10.83
CA ASN A 94 -0.70 -6.63 11.02
C ASN A 94 -2.02 -6.34 11.76
N ASP A 95 -3.09 -7.05 11.43
CA ASP A 95 -4.38 -6.89 12.11
C ASP A 95 -4.29 -7.29 13.59
N ARG A 96 -3.59 -8.39 13.91
CA ARG A 96 -3.34 -8.80 15.31
C ARG A 96 -2.52 -7.77 16.06
N GLU A 97 -1.42 -7.31 15.47
CA GLU A 97 -0.55 -6.29 16.08
C GLU A 97 -1.32 -4.98 16.32
N ARG A 98 -2.19 -4.58 15.38
CA ARG A 98 -3.06 -3.40 15.54
C ARG A 98 -4.01 -3.56 16.74
N ILE A 99 -4.72 -4.68 16.83
CA ILE A 99 -5.65 -4.94 17.94
C ILE A 99 -4.90 -4.95 19.28
N GLU A 100 -3.77 -5.64 19.35
CA GLU A 100 -2.98 -5.71 20.58
C GLU A 100 -2.46 -4.33 21.01
N ASN A 101 -2.03 -3.50 20.06
CA ASN A 101 -1.58 -2.13 20.33
C ASN A 101 -2.75 -1.24 20.77
N GLU A 102 -3.93 -1.36 20.16
CA GLU A 102 -5.15 -0.64 20.56
C GLU A 102 -5.56 -1.01 21.99
N GLU A 103 -5.54 -2.29 22.34
CA GLU A 103 -5.84 -2.77 23.70
C GLU A 103 -4.84 -2.25 24.74
N LYS A 104 -3.55 -2.28 24.42
CA LYS A 104 -2.49 -1.72 25.29
C LYS A 104 -2.68 -0.22 25.49
N MET A 105 -2.91 0.52 24.42
CA MET A 105 -3.11 1.98 24.49
C MET A 105 -4.36 2.33 25.30
N LYS A 106 -5.46 1.59 25.11
CA LYS A 106 -6.67 1.79 25.90
C LYS A 106 -6.43 1.54 27.38
N LYS A 107 -5.72 0.47 27.73
CA LYS A 107 -5.37 0.17 29.13
C LYS A 107 -4.51 1.27 29.74
N GLU A 108 -3.51 1.78 29.01
CA GLU A 108 -2.66 2.86 29.47
C GLU A 108 -3.44 4.17 29.70
N ILE A 109 -4.38 4.50 28.80
CA ILE A 109 -5.30 5.62 28.98
C ILE A 109 -6.17 5.43 30.22
N ASP A 110 -6.77 4.26 30.40
CA ASP A 110 -7.63 3.94 31.55
C ASP A 110 -6.84 4.05 32.87
N ASP A 111 -5.61 3.52 32.93
CA ASP A 111 -4.72 3.59 34.09
C ASP A 111 -4.29 5.04 34.41
N ASN A 112 -3.97 5.83 33.38
CA ASN A 112 -3.59 7.24 33.54
C ASN A 112 -4.78 8.09 34.00
N LEU A 113 -5.97 7.86 33.45
CA LEU A 113 -7.19 8.57 33.84
C LEU A 113 -7.54 8.28 35.31
N LYS A 114 -7.40 7.02 35.75
CA LYS A 114 -7.61 6.65 37.15
C LYS A 114 -6.65 7.38 38.09
N LYS A 115 -5.36 7.41 37.76
CA LYS A 115 -4.34 8.14 38.55
C LYS A 115 -4.64 9.64 38.62
N GLN A 116 -5.03 10.24 37.50
CA GLN A 116 -5.41 11.65 37.48
C GLN A 116 -6.63 11.92 38.36
N TYR A 117 -7.67 11.08 38.26
CA TYR A 117 -8.86 11.21 39.10
C TYR A 117 -8.52 11.13 40.59
N GLU A 118 -7.75 10.12 41.01
CA GLU A 118 -7.30 9.96 42.39
C GLU A 118 -6.49 11.18 42.88
N HIS A 119 -5.58 11.69 42.04
CA HIS A 119 -4.80 12.88 42.36
C HIS A 119 -5.67 14.12 42.54
N THR A 120 -6.61 14.37 41.63
CA THR A 120 -7.54 15.50 41.71
C THR A 120 -8.45 15.41 42.93
N GLN A 121 -8.95 14.21 43.26
CA GLN A 121 -9.76 14.01 44.48
C GLN A 121 -8.97 14.37 45.74
N GLN A 122 -7.71 13.92 45.84
CA GLN A 122 -6.84 14.26 46.97
C GLN A 122 -6.57 15.76 47.06
N GLN A 123 -6.34 16.44 45.93
CA GLN A 123 -6.16 17.89 45.90
C GLN A 123 -7.41 18.63 46.39
N LEU A 124 -8.59 18.23 45.92
CA LEU A 124 -9.85 18.84 46.31
C LEU A 124 -10.13 18.67 47.80
N GLU A 125 -9.84 17.49 48.36
CA GLU A 125 -10.00 17.23 49.79
C GLU A 125 -9.06 18.10 50.64
N GLN A 126 -7.80 18.25 50.21
CA GLN A 126 -6.84 19.15 50.86
C GLN A 126 -7.29 20.61 50.80
N GLU A 127 -7.80 21.08 49.67
CA GLU A 127 -8.32 22.45 49.53
C GLU A 127 -9.54 22.68 50.41
N LEU A 128 -10.50 21.73 50.45
CA LEU A 128 -11.67 21.81 51.31
C LEU A 128 -11.29 21.91 52.79
N GLN A 129 -10.29 21.13 53.21
CA GLN A 129 -9.78 21.14 54.57
C GLN A 129 -9.12 22.49 54.91
N ARG A 130 -8.27 23.01 54.03
CA ARG A 130 -7.65 24.33 54.20
C ARG A 130 -8.71 25.45 54.28
N ALA A 131 -9.73 25.40 53.43
CA ALA A 131 -10.82 26.38 53.44
C ALA A 131 -11.59 26.36 54.77
N ARG A 132 -11.91 25.16 55.29
CA ARG A 132 -12.57 25.01 56.60
C ARG A 132 -11.72 25.56 57.75
N GLU A 133 -10.42 25.31 57.74
CA GLU A 133 -9.51 25.84 58.77
C GLU A 133 -9.39 27.37 58.70
N GLN A 134 -9.33 27.93 57.49
CA GLN A 134 -9.32 29.36 57.27
C GLN A 134 -10.63 30.01 57.77
N GLN A 135 -11.77 29.38 57.49
CA GLN A 135 -13.07 29.85 57.97
C GLN A 135 -13.13 29.89 59.50
N LYS A 136 -12.66 28.82 60.18
CA LYS A 136 -12.57 28.81 61.65
C LYS A 136 -11.69 29.94 62.19
N LYS A 137 -10.54 30.19 61.57
CA LYS A 137 -9.65 31.31 61.96
C LYS A 137 -10.34 32.66 61.78
N ASN A 138 -11.03 32.86 60.64
CA ASN A 138 -11.77 34.08 60.36
C ASN A 138 -12.91 34.29 61.37
N ASP A 139 -13.68 33.25 61.70
CA ASP A 139 -14.77 33.33 62.69
C ASP A 139 -14.25 33.76 64.07
N VAL A 140 -13.12 33.20 64.52
CA VAL A 140 -12.47 33.60 65.77
C VAL A 140 -12.05 35.08 65.72
N VAL A 141 -11.43 35.52 64.62
CA VAL A 141 -11.02 36.91 64.44
C VAL A 141 -12.24 37.85 64.46
N THR A 142 -13.33 37.47 63.80
CA THR A 142 -14.59 38.24 63.82
C THR A 142 -15.20 38.30 65.22
N GLN A 143 -15.20 37.20 65.97
CA GLN A 143 -15.68 37.19 67.36
C GLN A 143 -14.85 38.08 68.27
N VAL A 144 -13.51 38.01 68.20
CA VAL A 144 -12.61 38.87 68.98
C VAL A 144 -12.80 40.34 68.61
N SER A 145 -12.92 40.65 67.30
CA SER A 145 -13.20 42.01 66.83
C SER A 145 -14.53 42.54 67.36
N ASN A 146 -15.59 41.75 67.29
CA ASN A 146 -16.91 42.11 67.81
C ASN A 146 -16.91 42.28 69.34
N PHE A 147 -16.20 41.43 70.08
CA PHE A 147 -16.03 41.55 71.52
C PHE A 147 -15.30 42.85 71.89
N GLY A 148 -14.20 43.16 71.19
CA GLY A 148 -13.48 44.43 71.38
C GLY A 148 -14.35 45.65 71.13
N ARG A 149 -15.16 45.64 70.06
CA ARG A 149 -16.14 46.71 69.76
C ARG A 149 -17.17 46.89 70.88
N LYS A 150 -17.63 45.78 71.47
CA LYS A 150 -18.64 45.77 72.55
C LYS A 150 -18.08 46.22 73.91
N VAL A 151 -16.83 45.89 74.23
CA VAL A 151 -16.20 46.20 75.52
C VAL A 151 -15.56 47.59 75.54
N PHE A 152 -14.97 48.03 74.43
CA PHE A 152 -14.14 49.25 74.39
C PHE A 152 -14.72 50.39 73.54
N GLY A 153 -15.87 50.21 72.87
CA GLY A 153 -16.73 51.31 72.42
C GLY A 153 -16.11 52.29 71.41
N TRP A 154 -15.36 51.80 70.43
CA TRP A 154 -15.11 52.51 69.16
C TRP A 154 -15.84 51.79 68.02
#